data_AF-M3IMW1-F1
#
_entry.id   AF-M3IMW1-F1
#
_cell.length_a   1.000
_cell.length_b   1.000
_cell.length_c   1.000
_cell.angle_alpha   90.00
_cell.angle_beta   90.00
_cell.angle_gamma   90.00
#
_symmetry.space_group_name_H-M   'P 1'
#
loop_
_entity.id
_entity.type
_entity.pdbx_description
1 polymer ?
#
loop_
_entity_poly.entity_id
_entity_poly.type
_entity_poly.pdbx_seq_one_letter_code
_entity_poly.pdbx_strand_id
1 'polypeptide(L)'
;GLSGLWEKLVDVAATKHIEGNYEGSIITGKSQGAVIFGLVLTCGNFGLTVMDSAFWQKTFSASPRATVPAYLLTAFFIFSNVWPLGTIAGGASHFLESDPSFPTYP
;
A
#
# COMPACT_ATOMS: atom_id res chain seq x y z
N GLY A 1 9.73 3.59 18.42
CA GLY A 1 10.43 2.71 17.46
C GLY A 1 9.46 1.68 16.90
N LEU A 2 9.91 0.77 16.02
CA LEU A 2 9.04 -0.20 15.34
C LEU A 2 8.38 -1.20 16.32
N SER A 3 9.08 -1.58 17.40
CA SER A 3 8.53 -2.41 18.47
C SER A 3 7.34 -1.74 19.17
N GLY A 4 7.48 -0.46 19.55
CA GLY A 4 6.39 0.30 20.17
C GLY A 4 5.21 0.56 19.22
N LEU A 5 5.44 0.64 17.91
CA LEU A 5 4.37 0.67 16.90
C LEU A 5 3.61 -0.66 16.91
N TRP A 6 4.33 -1.77 16.91
CA TRP A 6 3.75 -3.11 16.91
C TRP A 6 2.91 -3.37 18.16
N GLU A 7 3.42 -3.05 19.36
CA GLU A 7 2.69 -3.20 20.63
C GLU A 7 1.35 -2.45 20.60
N LYS A 8 1.38 -1.15 20.24
CA LYS A 8 0.17 -0.33 20.15
C LYS A 8 -0.83 -0.85 19.12
N LEU A 9 -0.33 -1.34 17.99
CA LEU A 9 -1.19 -1.91 16.95
C LEU A 9 -1.88 -3.20 17.41
N VAL A 10 -1.17 -4.06 18.14
CA VAL A 10 -1.73 -5.29 18.72
C VAL A 10 -2.82 -4.97 19.74
N ASP A 11 -2.60 -3.97 20.61
CA ASP A 11 -3.60 -3.55 21.60
C ASP A 11 -4.90 -3.06 20.92
N VAL A 12 -4.78 -2.26 19.86
CA VAL A 12 -5.94 -1.80 19.08
C VAL A 12 -6.60 -2.96 18.34
N ALA A 13 -5.81 -3.85 17.74
CA ALA A 13 -6.33 -5.01 17.00
C ALA A 13 -7.14 -5.98 17.89
N ALA A 14 -6.92 -5.99 19.21
CA ALA A 14 -7.71 -6.78 20.14
C ALA A 14 -9.14 -6.25 20.35
N THR A 15 -9.37 -4.97 20.12
CA THR A 15 -10.66 -4.29 20.40
C THR A 15 -11.41 -3.88 19.15
N LYS A 16 -10.69 -3.63 18.05
CA LYS A 16 -11.25 -3.12 16.80
C LYS A 16 -11.56 -4.25 15.83
N HIS A 17 -12.83 -4.33 15.42
CA HIS A 17 -13.31 -5.28 14.42
C HIS A 17 -13.56 -4.55 13.09
N ILE A 18 -12.96 -5.06 12.00
CA ILE A 18 -13.18 -4.52 10.64
C ILE A 18 -13.94 -5.55 9.80
N GLU A 19 -15.17 -5.20 9.41
CA GLU A 19 -15.98 -6.05 8.54
C GLU A 19 -15.27 -6.35 7.21
N GLY A 20 -15.33 -7.60 6.75
CA GLY A 20 -14.69 -8.04 5.51
C GLY A 20 -13.20 -8.40 5.63
N ASN A 21 -12.60 -8.20 6.81
CA ASN A 21 -11.30 -8.80 7.15
C ASN A 21 -11.46 -10.21 7.72
N TYR A 22 -10.42 -11.03 7.57
CA TYR A 22 -10.39 -12.37 8.17
C TYR A 22 -10.47 -12.27 9.70
N GLU A 23 -11.53 -12.85 10.27
CA GLU A 23 -11.89 -12.75 11.69
C GLU A 23 -12.03 -11.29 12.19
N GLY A 24 -12.24 -10.35 11.27
CA GLY A 24 -12.27 -8.92 11.53
C GLY A 24 -10.95 -8.32 12.00
N SER A 25 -9.85 -9.09 11.95
CA SER A 25 -8.55 -8.66 12.43
C SER A 25 -7.87 -7.71 11.45
N ILE A 26 -7.18 -6.70 11.99
CA ILE A 26 -6.44 -5.70 11.21
C ILE A 26 -5.07 -6.25 10.75
N ILE A 27 -4.47 -7.12 11.56
CA ILE A 27 -3.08 -7.58 11.40
C ILE A 27 -2.94 -8.81 10.49
N THR A 28 -4.04 -9.49 10.14
CA THR A 28 -4.01 -10.71 9.32
C THR A 28 -3.67 -10.43 7.86
N GLY A 29 -3.82 -9.20 7.39
CA GLY A 29 -3.56 -8.80 6.00
C GLY A 29 -4.54 -9.40 4.98
N LYS A 30 -5.55 -10.14 5.42
CA LYS A 30 -6.57 -10.76 4.58
C LYS A 30 -7.84 -9.92 4.64
N SER A 31 -8.01 -9.04 3.66
CA SER A 31 -9.13 -8.12 3.55
C SER A 31 -9.77 -8.19 2.17
N GLN A 32 -11.07 -8.46 2.10
CA GLN A 32 -11.82 -8.49 0.84
C GLN A 32 -11.81 -7.11 0.16
N GLY A 33 -11.99 -6.04 0.95
CA GLY A 33 -11.95 -4.66 0.45
C GLY A 33 -10.58 -4.30 -0.13
N ALA A 34 -9.50 -4.72 0.52
CA ALA A 34 -8.14 -4.46 0.02
C ALA A 34 -7.87 -5.17 -1.31
N VAL A 35 -8.38 -6.38 -1.51
CA VAL A 35 -8.25 -7.10 -2.79
C VAL A 35 -9.03 -6.39 -3.90
N ILE A 36 -10.26 -5.97 -3.63
CA ILE A 36 -11.07 -5.22 -4.61
C ILE A 36 -10.39 -3.89 -4.97
N PHE A 37 -9.92 -3.14 -3.96
CA PHE A 37 -9.17 -1.91 -4.18
C PHE A 37 -7.91 -2.16 -4.99
N GLY A 38 -7.15 -3.22 -4.69
CA GLY A 38 -5.96 -3.60 -5.42
C GLY A 38 -6.24 -3.90 -6.90
N LEU A 39 -7.35 -4.57 -7.21
CA LEU A 39 -7.77 -4.83 -8.59
C LEU A 39 -8.13 -3.54 -9.33
N VAL A 40 -8.96 -2.68 -8.71
CA VAL A 40 -9.35 -1.39 -9.30
C VAL A 40 -8.14 -0.50 -9.52
N LEU A 41 -7.26 -0.40 -8.52
CA LEU A 41 -6.02 0.37 -8.59
C LEU A 41 -5.09 -0.15 -9.69
N THR A 42 -4.98 -1.47 -9.85
CA THR A 42 -4.17 -2.08 -10.90
C THR A 42 -4.70 -1.71 -12.29
N CYS A 43 -6.01 -1.83 -12.51
CA CYS A 43 -6.64 -1.42 -13.77
C CYS A 43 -6.45 0.08 -14.05
N GLY A 44 -6.64 0.93 -13.03
CA GLY A 44 -6.44 2.37 -13.14
C GLY A 44 -4.98 2.73 -13.46
N ASN A 45 -4.03 2.17 -12.73
CA ASN A 45 -2.60 2.41 -12.95
C ASN A 45 -2.14 1.90 -14.31
N PHE A 46 -2.67 0.78 -14.80
CA PHE A 46 -2.42 0.33 -16.17
C PHE A 46 -2.85 1.40 -17.18
N GLY A 47 -4.07 1.94 -17.06
CA GLY A 47 -4.55 3.04 -17.88
C GLY A 47 -3.63 4.27 -17.82
N LEU A 48 -3.20 4.65 -16.61
CA LEU A 48 -2.25 5.76 -16.42
C LEU A 48 -0.93 5.51 -17.16
N THR A 49 -0.33 4.32 -17.02
CA THR A 49 0.94 4.02 -17.72
C THR A 49 0.82 4.05 -19.23
N VAL A 50 -0.32 3.63 -19.80
CA VAL A 50 -0.56 3.68 -21.24
C VAL A 50 -0.76 5.11 -21.73
N MET A 51 -1.39 5.97 -20.93
CA MET A 51 -1.69 7.36 -21.29
C MET A 51 -0.58 8.35 -20.89
N ASP A 52 0.43 7.93 -20.13
CA ASP A 52 1.50 8.79 -19.64
C ASP A 52 2.58 9.00 -20.72
N SER A 53 2.61 10.20 -21.28
CA SER A 53 3.57 10.59 -22.32
C SER A 53 5.03 10.54 -21.85
N ALA A 54 5.31 10.70 -20.56
CA ALA A 54 6.67 10.67 -20.03
C ALA A 54 7.24 9.23 -20.01
N PHE A 55 6.40 8.21 -19.79
CA PHE A 55 6.80 6.81 -19.93
C PHE A 55 7.21 6.49 -21.36
N TRP A 56 6.43 6.96 -22.34
CA TRP A 56 6.71 6.77 -23.75
C TRP A 56 8.00 7.47 -24.18
N GLN A 57 8.23 8.72 -23.76
CA GLN A 57 9.46 9.47 -24.06
C GLN A 57 10.73 8.74 -23.57
N LYS A 58 10.71 8.19 -22.35
CA LYS A 58 11.84 7.42 -21.80
C LYS A 58 12.04 6.09 -22.53
N THR A 59 10.93 5.44 -22.88
CA THR A 59 10.96 4.14 -23.54
C THR A 59 11.50 4.25 -24.97
N PHE A 60 11.12 5.29 -25.72
CA PHE A 60 11.59 5.51 -27.08
C PHE A 60 13.02 6.05 -27.17
N SER A 61 13.51 6.73 -26.12
CA SER A 61 14.90 7.23 -26.09
C SER A 61 15.93 6.16 -25.71
N ALA A 62 15.50 5.03 -25.13
CA ALA A 62 16.36 3.93 -24.73
C ALA A 62 16.22 2.69 -25.63
N SER A 63 17.30 1.92 -25.78
CA SER A 63 17.24 0.67 -26.56
C SER A 63 16.36 -0.39 -25.87
N PRO A 64 15.55 -1.18 -26.60
CA PRO A 64 14.69 -2.20 -26.01
C PRO A 64 15.43 -3.20 -25.11
N ARG A 65 16.69 -3.51 -25.45
CA ARG A 65 17.57 -4.41 -24.68
C ARG A 65 17.90 -3.87 -23.28
N ALA A 66 17.89 -2.54 -23.10
CA ALA A 66 18.09 -1.90 -21.80
C ALA A 66 16.75 -1.65 -21.08
N THR A 67 15.72 -1.26 -21.84
CA THR A 67 14.44 -0.82 -21.30
C THR A 67 13.62 -1.94 -20.66
N VAL A 68 13.50 -3.09 -21.33
CA VAL A 68 12.71 -4.24 -20.82
C VAL A 68 13.23 -4.77 -19.48
N PRO A 69 14.52 -5.11 -19.32
CA PRO A 69 15.01 -5.61 -18.03
C PRO A 69 14.93 -4.54 -16.93
N ALA A 70 15.15 -3.26 -17.25
CA ALA A 70 15.04 -2.18 -16.28
C ALA A 70 13.61 -2.05 -15.71
N TYR A 71 12.58 -2.13 -16.56
CA TYR A 71 11.19 -2.10 -16.09
C TYR A 71 10.82 -3.33 -15.27
N LEU A 72 11.25 -4.54 -15.67
CA LEU A 72 11.00 -5.75 -14.88
C LEU A 72 11.66 -5.72 -13.52
N LEU A 73 12.93 -5.26 -13.46
CA LEU A 73 13.67 -5.10 -12.21
C LEU A 73 12.98 -4.10 -11.28
N THR A 74 12.56 -2.96 -11.83
CA THR A 74 11.86 -1.92 -11.07
C THR A 74 10.50 -2.41 -10.58
N ALA A 75 9.75 -3.15 -11.42
CA ALA A 75 8.47 -3.73 -11.05
C ALA A 75 8.58 -4.73 -9.90
N PHE A 76 9.70 -5.45 -9.79
CA PHE A 76 9.96 -6.33 -8.66
C PHE A 76 10.32 -5.55 -7.39
N PHE A 77 11.21 -4.55 -7.50
CA PHE A 77 11.70 -3.82 -6.34
C PHE A 77 10.75 -2.75 -5.80
N ILE A 78 9.74 -2.31 -6.57
CA ILE A 78 8.79 -1.29 -6.11
C ILE A 78 8.09 -1.70 -4.81
N PHE A 79 7.92 -3.01 -4.57
CA PHE A 79 7.36 -3.57 -3.35
C PHE A 79 8.12 -3.13 -2.09
N SER A 80 9.44 -2.96 -2.17
CA SER A 80 10.28 -2.58 -1.02
C SER A 80 10.00 -1.18 -0.51
N ASN A 81 9.32 -0.35 -1.30
CA ASN A 81 8.95 1.01 -0.92
C ASN A 81 7.50 1.07 -0.44
N VAL A 82 6.57 0.64 -1.29
CA VAL A 82 5.14 0.83 -1.05
C VAL A 82 4.60 0.01 0.13
N TRP A 83 5.08 -1.23 0.29
CA TRP A 83 4.60 -2.11 1.34
C TRP A 83 4.96 -1.62 2.74
N PRO A 84 6.24 -1.36 3.09
CA PRO A 84 6.57 -0.88 4.43
C PRO A 84 5.98 0.49 4.73
N LEU A 85 5.94 1.42 3.76
CA LEU A 85 5.31 2.72 3.97
C LEU A 85 3.82 2.59 4.27
N GLY A 86 3.10 1.78 3.49
CA GLY A 86 1.67 1.52 3.69
C GLY A 86 1.40 0.85 5.04
N THR A 87 2.18 -0.17 5.41
CA THR A 87 2.02 -0.87 6.69
C THR A 87 2.30 0.02 7.88
N ILE A 88 3.37 0.84 7.84
CA ILE A 88 3.73 1.73 8.95
C ILE A 88 2.72 2.86 9.07
N ALA A 89 2.40 3.55 7.98
CA ALA A 89 1.47 4.69 8.01
C ALA A 89 0.04 4.24 8.33
N GLY A 90 -0.45 3.19 7.67
CA GLY A 90 -1.79 2.65 7.91
C GLY A 90 -1.93 2.05 9.32
N GLY A 91 -0.94 1.29 9.77
CA GLY A 91 -0.90 0.77 11.14
C GLY A 91 -0.85 1.88 12.18
N ALA A 92 -0.12 2.96 11.89
CA ALA A 92 -0.06 4.11 12.80
C ALA A 92 -1.40 4.85 12.90
N SER A 93 -2.09 5.06 11.78
CA SER A 93 -3.41 5.70 11.77
C SER A 93 -4.42 4.99 12.68
N HIS A 94 -4.37 3.66 12.76
CA HIS A 94 -5.32 2.89 13.58
C HIS A 94 -5.21 3.11 15.08
N PHE A 95 -4.04 3.44 15.61
CA PHE A 95 -3.94 3.80 17.03
C PHE A 95 -4.05 5.32 17.25
N LEU A 96 -3.61 6.12 16.26
CA LEU A 96 -3.68 7.57 16.34
C LEU A 96 -5.11 8.11 16.23
N GLU A 97 -6.04 7.41 15.59
CA GLU A 97 -7.45 7.83 15.50
C GLU A 97 -8.11 8.04 16.87
N SER A 98 -7.59 7.43 17.93
CA SER A 98 -8.07 7.62 19.31
C SER A 98 -7.51 8.87 20.01
N ASP A 99 -6.57 9.57 19.38
CA ASP A 99 -5.95 10.78 19.91
C ASP A 99 -6.73 12.03 19.48
N PRO A 100 -7.07 12.95 20.40
CA PRO A 100 -7.76 14.21 20.07
C PRO A 100 -7.05 15.11 19.07
N SER A 101 -5.75 14.92 18.86
CA SER A 101 -4.96 15.64 17.85
C SER A 101 -5.10 15.07 16.44
N PHE A 102 -5.74 13.90 16.29
CA PHE A 102 -5.89 13.26 14.99
C PHE A 102 -6.96 13.95 14.13
N PRO A 103 -6.71 14.19 12.83
CA PRO A 103 -7.61 15.00 11.99
C PRO A 103 -9.04 14.49 11.88
N THR A 104 -9.27 13.20 12.10
CA THR A 104 -10.59 12.58 12.00
C THR A 104 -11.18 12.18 13.36
N TYR A 105 -10.60 12.62 14.48
CA TYR A 105 -11.08 12.24 15.81
C TYR A 105 -12.54 12.72 16.07
N PRO A 106 -13.40 11.88 16.67
CA PRO A 106 -13.17 10.47 16.95
C PRO A 106 -13.30 9.62 15.67
#